data_AF-W1XXG9-F1
#
_entry.id   AF-W1XXG9-F1
#
_cell.length_a   1.000
_cell.length_b   1.000
_cell.length_c   1.000
_cell.angle_alpha   90.00
_cell.angle_beta   90.00
_cell.angle_gamma   90.00
#
_symmetry.space_group_name_H-M   'P 1'
#
loop_
_entity.id
_entity.type
_entity.pdbx_description
1 polymer ?
#
loop_
_entity_poly.entity_id
_entity_poly.type
_entity_poly.pdbx_seq_one_letter_code
_entity_poly.pdbx_strand_id
1 'polypeptide(L)' 'RVLFRSAHGVIMIFFVAMPFVIGLMNLVVPLQIGARDVAFPFLNNLSFWFTVVGVILVNVSLGVGEFAQTG' A
#
# COMPACT_ATOMS: atom_id res chain seq x y z
N ARG A 1 16.45 11.66 -15.61
CA ARG A 1 16.34 10.17 -15.52
C ARG A 1 16.46 9.62 -14.08
N VAL A 2 16.71 10.43 -13.05
CA VAL A 2 16.82 9.98 -11.64
C VAL A 2 15.42 9.83 -10.97
N LEU A 3 14.47 10.68 -11.36
CA LEU A 3 13.05 10.64 -10.94
C LEU A 3 12.41 9.25 -11.05
N PHE A 4 12.65 8.52 -12.15
CA PHE A 4 12.04 7.21 -12.37
C PHE A 4 12.58 6.14 -11.41
N ARG A 5 13.84 6.25 -10.96
CA ARG A 5 14.47 5.23 -10.08
C ARG A 5 14.03 5.39 -8.63
N SER A 6 13.91 6.63 -8.14
CA SER A 6 13.39 6.91 -6.80
C SER A 6 11.88 6.60 -6.73
N ALA A 7 11.08 7.06 -7.70
CA ALA A 7 9.66 6.72 -7.78
C ALA A 7 9.44 5.21 -7.89
N HIS A 8 10.21 4.50 -8.71
CA HIS A 8 10.10 3.04 -8.84
C HIS A 8 10.40 2.32 -7.51
N GLY A 9 11.45 2.72 -6.78
CA GLY A 9 11.77 2.12 -5.47
C GLY A 9 10.68 2.33 -4.43
N VAL A 10 10.18 3.56 -4.29
CA VAL A 10 9.12 3.92 -3.34
C VAL A 10 7.82 3.20 -3.67
N ILE A 11 7.43 3.15 -4.95
CA ILE A 11 6.22 2.47 -5.41
C ILE A 11 6.30 0.96 -5.14
N MET A 12 7.43 0.33 -5.46
CA MET A 12 7.60 -1.12 -5.28
C MET A 12 7.57 -1.55 -3.82
N ILE A 13 8.12 -0.75 -2.89
CA ILE A 13 8.13 -1.10 -1.46
C ILE A 13 6.78 -0.76 -0.79
N PHE A 14 6.32 0.48 -0.89
CA PHE A 14 5.16 0.96 -0.12
C PHE A 14 3.82 0.58 -0.73
N PHE A 15 3.73 0.47 -2.06
CA PHE A 15 2.46 0.28 -2.76
C PHE A 15 2.32 -1.06 -3.47
N VAL A 16 3.41 -1.84 -3.60
CA VAL A 16 3.37 -3.20 -4.15
C VAL A 16 3.69 -4.24 -3.06
N ALA A 17 4.88 -4.21 -2.46
CA ALA A 17 5.30 -5.24 -1.50
C ALA A 17 4.47 -5.24 -0.21
N MET A 18 4.32 -4.08 0.45
CA MET A 18 3.57 -4.01 1.72
C MET A 18 2.08 -4.37 1.55
N PRO A 19 1.34 -3.81 0.57
CA PRO A 19 -0.08 -4.15 0.41
C PRO A 19 -0.27 -5.61 -0.02
N PHE A 20 0.66 -6.19 -0.78
CA PHE A 20 0.63 -7.60 -1.15
C PHE A 20 0.77 -8.51 0.07
N VAL A 21 1.77 -8.26 0.93
CA VAL A 21 1.98 -9.05 2.15
C VAL A 21 0.82 -8.88 3.12
N ILE A 22 0.36 -7.65 3.36
CA ILE A 22 -0.77 -7.36 4.26
C ILE A 22 -2.09 -7.95 3.72
N GLY A 23 -2.30 -7.93 2.40
CA GLY A 23 -3.44 -8.56 1.75
C GLY A 23 -3.44 -10.09 1.93
N LEU A 24 -2.28 -10.73 1.78
CA LEU A 24 -2.13 -12.16 2.05
C LEU A 24 -2.33 -12.49 3.53
N MET A 25 -1.80 -11.66 4.44
CA MET A 25 -2.00 -11.85 5.87
C MET A 25 -3.48 -11.72 6.27
N ASN A 26 -4.22 -10.79 5.67
CA ASN A 26 -5.66 -10.66 5.91
C ASN A 26 -6.48 -11.87 5.46
N LEU A 27 -5.99 -12.65 4.48
CA LEU A 27 -6.64 -13.89 4.05
C LEU A 27 -6.16 -15.11 4.87
N VAL A 28 -4.86 -15.24 5.07
CA VAL A 28 -4.24 -16.47 5.61
C VAL A 28 -4.26 -16.52 7.13
N VAL A 29 -4.03 -15.39 7.81
CA VAL A 29 -3.90 -15.37 9.28
C VAL A 29 -5.21 -15.72 9.99
N PRO A 30 -6.39 -15.20 9.59
CA PRO A 30 -7.66 -15.61 10.21
C PRO A 30 -7.93 -17.12 10.05
N LEU A 31 -7.61 -17.67 8.87
CA LEU A 31 -7.73 -19.10 8.58
C LEU A 31 -6.76 -19.97 9.39
N GLN A 32 -5.54 -19.49 9.65
CA GLN A 32 -4.55 -20.18 10.48
C GLN A 32 -4.92 -20.21 11.97
N ILE A 33 -5.61 -19.18 12.47
CA ILE A 33 -6.00 -19.07 13.89
C ILE A 33 -7.41 -19.67 14.13
N GLY A 34 -8.12 -20.07 13.07
CA GLY A 34 -9.48 -20.60 13.17
C GLY A 34 -10.53 -19.57 13.60
N ALA A 35 -10.19 -18.28 13.52
CA ALA A 35 -11.08 -17.18 13.84
C ALA A 35 -11.94 -16.83 12.63
N ARG A 36 -13.21 -16.50 12.86
CA ARG A 36 -14.13 -16.08 11.78
C ARG A 36 -13.81 -14.69 11.22
N ASP A 37 -13.15 -13.84 12.00
CA ASP A 37 -12.89 -12.45 11.59
C ASP A 37 -11.66 -11.87 12.33
N VAL A 38 -11.15 -10.76 11.81
CA VAL A 38 -10.08 -9.98 12.45
C VAL A 38 -10.63 -9.22 13.66
N ALA A 39 -9.79 -8.92 14.66
CA ALA A 39 -10.23 -8.29 15.92
C ALA A 39 -10.95 -6.93 15.73
N PHE A 40 -10.66 -6.21 14.65
CA PHE A 40 -11.30 -4.94 14.30
C PHE A 40 -11.63 -4.87 12.79
N PRO A 41 -12.78 -5.40 12.35
CA PRO A 41 -13.13 -5.48 10.92
C PRO A 41 -13.26 -4.11 10.24
N PHE A 42 -13.79 -3.12 10.96
CA PHE A 42 -13.94 -1.75 10.44
C PHE A 42 -12.59 -1.07 10.20
N LEU A 43 -11.63 -1.21 11.13
CA LEU A 43 -10.30 -0.62 11.01
C LEU A 43 -9.50 -1.25 9.87
N ASN A 44 -9.72 -2.54 9.58
CA ASN A 44 -9.09 -3.22 8.45
C ASN A 44 -9.59 -2.72 7.09
N ASN A 45 -10.90 -2.41 6.98
CA ASN A 45 -11.42 -1.77 5.78
C ASN A 45 -10.85 -0.34 5.64
N LEU A 46 -10.77 0.41 6.75
CA LEU A 46 -10.21 1.76 6.75
C LEU A 46 -8.72 1.79 6.37
N SER A 47 -7.92 0.82 6.81
CA SER A 47 -6.49 0.72 6.46
C SER A 47 -6.29 0.44 4.96
N PHE A 48 -7.17 -0.37 4.35
CA PHE A 48 -7.19 -0.56 2.90
C PHE A 48 -7.49 0.76 2.17
N TRP A 49 -8.50 1.51 2.60
CA TRP A 49 -8.84 2.80 1.98
C TRP A 49 -7.71 3.84 2.08
N PHE A 50 -7.00 3.91 3.20
CA PHE A 50 -5.83 4.79 3.31
C PHE A 50 -4.72 4.41 2.33
N THR A 51 -4.53 3.11 2.07
CA THR A 51 -3.57 2.63 1.07
C THR A 51 -3.99 3.05 -0.34
N VAL A 52 -5.28 2.92 -0.68
CA VAL A 52 -5.83 3.36 -1.98
C VAL A 52 -5.67 4.88 -2.18
N VAL A 53 -5.96 5.69 -1.15
CA VAL A 53 -5.75 7.14 -1.20
C VAL A 53 -4.27 7.47 -1.40
N GLY A 54 -3.36 6.76 -0.74
CA GLY A 54 -1.92 6.92 -0.93
C GLY A 54 -1.46 6.60 -2.36
N VAL A 55 -1.99 5.53 -2.97
CA VAL A 55 -1.71 5.18 -4.38
C VAL A 55 -2.20 6.29 -5.31
N ILE A 56 -3.40 6.82 -5.09
CA ILE A 56 -3.96 7.89 -5.91
C ILE A 56 -3.08 9.14 -5.83
N LEU A 57 -2.67 9.54 -4.62
CA LEU A 57 -1.80 10.71 -4.44
C LEU A 57 -0.44 10.56 -5.12
N VAL A 58 0.15 9.36 -5.07
CA VAL A 58 1.43 9.07 -5.74
C VAL A 58 1.30 9.02 -7.27
N ASN A 59 0.18 8.55 -7.80
CA ASN A 59 -0.07 8.60 -9.25
C ASN A 59 -0.38 10.03 -9.72
N VAL A 60 -1.06 10.83 -8.90
CA VAL A 60 -1.30 12.25 -9.18
C VAL A 60 0.01 13.04 -9.14
N SER A 61 0.93 12.77 -8.21
CA SER A 61 2.23 13.47 -8.16
C SER A 61 3.16 13.14 -9.34
N LEU A 62 2.92 12.02 -10.05
CA LEU A 62 3.58 11.70 -11.31
C LEU A 62 3.02 12.47 -12.51
N GLY A 63 1.76 12.95 -12.46
CA GLY A 63 1.10 13.68 -13.54
C GLY A 63 0.94 15.18 -13.32
N VAL A 64 0.86 15.62 -12.06
CA VAL A 64 0.66 17.01 -11.63
C VAL A 64 1.75 17.36 -10.61
N GLY A 65 3.00 17.52 -11.09
CA GLY A 65 4.15 17.92 -10.27
C GLY A 65 5.46 17.22 -10.64
N GLU A 66 6.55 17.58 -9.95
CA GLU A 66 7.76 16.76 -9.92
C GLU A 66 7.67 15.80 -8.71
N PHE A 67 7.84 14.50 -8.97
CA PHE A 67 8.05 13.53 -7.91
C PHE A 67 9.30 13.91 -7.11
N ALA A 68 9.34 13.64 -5.80
CA ALA A 68 10.47 14.02 -4.95
C ALA A 68 11.80 13.56 -5.57
N GLN A 69 12.71 14.51 -5.84
CA GLN A 69 14.05 14.23 -6.39
C GLN A 69 15.06 13.82 -5.31
N THR A 70 14.62 13.78 -4.06
CA THR A 70 15.37 13.23 -2.93
C THR A 70 15.24 11.73 -2.99
N GLY A 71 16.26 11.08 -3.57
CA GLY A 71 16.37 9.63 -3.72
C GLY A 71 15.99 8.87 -2.47
#